data_AF-A0A670JP87-F1
#
_entry.id   AF-A0A670JP87-F1
#
_cell.length_a   1.000
_cell.length_b   1.000
_cell.length_c   1.000
_cell.angle_alpha   90.00
_cell.angle_beta   90.00
_cell.angle_gamma   90.00
#
_symmetry.space_group_name_H-M   'P 1'
#
loop_
_entity.id
_entity.type
_entity.pdbx_description
1 polymer ?
#
loop_
_entity_poly.entity_id
_entity_poly.type
_entity_poly.pdbx_seq_one_letter_code
_entity_poly.pdbx_strand_id
1 'polypeptide(L)' 'SGFLGKDLLNIFFNSLEFILKMFVDLNPESEKIIYSHFTCATDTENIRFVFAAVKDTILQLNLKEYNLV' A
#
# COMPACT_ATOMS: atom_id res chain seq x y z
N SER A 1 -12.80 21.60 19.64
CA SER A 1 -11.81 20.49 19.70
C SER A 1 -11.73 19.64 18.43
N GLY A 2 -12.78 19.51 17.61
CA GLY A 2 -12.79 18.61 16.44
C GLY A 2 -12.19 19.14 15.12
N PHE A 3 -11.78 20.40 15.03
CA PHE A 3 -11.21 20.99 13.81
C PHE A 3 -9.71 20.68 13.69
N LEU A 4 -8.94 20.97 14.75
CA LEU A 4 -7.48 20.75 14.79
C LEU A 4 -7.08 19.27 14.57
N GLY A 5 -7.90 18.32 15.02
CA GLY A 5 -7.64 16.89 14.81
C GLY A 5 -7.80 16.45 13.36
N LYS A 6 -8.70 17.08 12.59
CA LYS A 6 -8.88 16.78 11.15
C LYS A 6 -7.71 17.33 10.34
N ASP A 7 -7.21 18.51 10.70
CA ASP A 7 -6.06 19.11 10.03
C ASP A 7 -4.80 18.25 10.23
N LEU A 8 -4.56 17.77 11.46
CA LEU A 8 -3.43 16.88 11.75
C LEU A 8 -3.52 15.55 10.96
N LEU A 9 -4.72 14.97 10.92
CA LEU A 9 -4.97 13.74 10.17
C LEU A 9 -4.72 13.95 8.67
N ASN A 10 -5.17 15.07 8.12
CA ASN A 10 -4.92 15.43 6.71
C ASN A 10 -3.43 15.61 6.42
N ILE A 11 -2.68 16.29 7.30
CA ILE A 11 -1.24 16.47 7.14
C ILE A 11 -0.53 15.11 7.14
N PHE A 12 -0.91 14.20 8.04
CA PHE A 12 -0.35 12.86 8.10
C PHE A 12 -0.59 12.08 6.80
N PHE A 13 -1.84 12.02 6.31
CA PHE A 13 -2.17 11.32 5.07
C PHE A 13 -1.47 11.92 3.85
N ASN A 14 -1.46 13.25 3.72
CA ASN A 14 -0.79 13.92 2.59
C ASN A 14 0.72 13.65 2.59
N SER A 15 1.34 13.57 3.77
CA SER A 15 2.77 13.29 3.90
C SER A 15 3.10 11.85 3.48
N LEU A 16 2.27 10.90 3.87
CA LEU A 16 2.40 9.50 3.47
C LEU A 16 2.25 9.33 1.95
N GLU A 17 1.22 9.94 1.36
CA GLU A 17 0.99 9.91 -0.09
C GLU A 17 2.12 10.57 -0.87
N PHE A 18 2.67 11.67 -0.36
CA PHE A 18 3.82 12.33 -0.98
C PHE A 18 5.05 11.40 -1.02
N ILE A 19 5.36 10.74 0.09
CA ILE A 19 6.48 9.79 0.16
C ILE A 19 6.22 8.61 -0.78
N LEU A 20 5.01 8.02 -0.76
CA LEU A 20 4.64 6.92 -1.65
C LEU A 20 4.84 7.32 -3.11
N LYS A 21 4.35 8.49 -3.50
CA LYS A 21 4.52 9.02 -4.86
C LYS A 21 6.00 9.13 -5.24
N MET A 22 6.87 9.60 -4.36
CA MET A 22 8.31 9.65 -4.62
C MET A 22 8.90 8.29 -4.98
N PHE A 23 8.47 7.19 -4.33
CA PHE A 23 8.95 5.85 -4.65
C PHE A 23 8.32 5.29 -5.93
N VAL A 24 7.03 5.52 -6.15
CA VAL A 24 6.32 5.04 -7.35
C VAL A 24 6.84 5.74 -8.60
N ASP A 25 7.17 7.03 -8.53
CA ASP A 25 7.69 7.81 -9.65
C ASP A 25 9.11 7.33 -10.09
N LEU A 26 9.80 6.52 -9.29
CA LEU A 26 11.08 5.90 -9.66
C LEU A 26 10.91 4.63 -10.52
N ASN A 27 9.68 4.16 -10.74
CA ASN A 27 9.42 2.98 -11.55
C ASN A 27 9.69 3.25 -13.04
N PRO A 28 10.68 2.59 -13.66
CA PRO A 28 10.96 2.79 -15.09
C PRO A 28 9.96 2.06 -16.00
N GLU A 29 9.23 1.08 -15.48
CA GLU A 29 8.32 0.22 -16.23
C GLU A 29 6.85 0.54 -15.87
N SER A 30 6.17 1.34 -16.69
CA SER A 30 4.78 1.75 -16.44
C SER A 30 3.78 0.58 -16.38
N GLU A 31 4.09 -0.54 -17.04
CA GLU A 31 3.26 -1.75 -17.01
C GLU A 31 3.43 -2.55 -15.70
N LYS A 32 4.56 -2.36 -15.01
CA LYS A 32 4.82 -3.02 -13.73
C LYS A 32 4.11 -2.29 -12.61
N ILE A 33 3.04 -2.88 -12.11
CA ILE A 33 2.25 -2.33 -11.00
C ILE A 33 3.02 -2.46 -9.68
N ILE A 34 3.19 -1.35 -8.96
CA ILE A 34 3.74 -1.35 -7.59
C ILE A 34 2.60 -1.48 -6.59
N TYR A 35 2.52 -2.62 -5.91
CA TYR A 35 1.56 -2.87 -4.83
C TYR A 35 2.15 -2.40 -3.49
N SER A 36 1.61 -1.31 -2.94
CA SER A 36 2.11 -0.67 -1.72
C SER A 36 1.09 -0.69 -0.59
N HIS A 37 1.59 -0.75 0.65
CA HIS A 37 0.77 -0.71 1.87
C HIS A 37 1.50 0.09 2.95
N PHE A 38 0.78 0.99 3.63
CA PHE A 38 1.28 1.59 4.87
C PHE A 38 1.08 0.62 6.02
N THR A 39 2.16 0.37 6.77
CA THR A 39 2.14 -0.60 7.89
C THR A 39 2.64 0.02 9.18
N CYS A 40 2.12 -0.48 10.28
CA CYS A 40 2.77 -0.40 11.58
C CYS A 40 3.34 -1.77 11.90
N ALA A 41 4.67 -1.93 11.77
CA ALA A 41 5.31 -3.24 11.86
C ALA A 41 5.11 -3.96 13.22
N THR A 42 4.89 -3.19 14.28
CA THR A 42 4.65 -3.74 15.63
C THR A 42 3.18 -4.02 15.92
N ASP A 43 2.26 -3.58 15.06
CA ASP A 43 0.83 -3.88 15.17
C ASP A 43 0.52 -5.20 14.47
N THR A 44 0.29 -6.25 15.25
CA THR A 44 0.03 -7.59 14.73
C THR A 44 -1.25 -7.69 13.90
N GLU A 45 -2.26 -6.87 14.19
CA GLU A 45 -3.52 -6.88 13.44
C GLU A 45 -3.38 -6.14 12.12
N ASN A 46 -2.63 -5.03 12.09
CA ASN A 46 -2.25 -4.36 10.85
C ASN A 46 -1.47 -5.30 9.93
N ILE A 47 -0.46 -5.99 10.46
CA ILE A 47 0.35 -6.93 9.67
C ILE A 47 -0.47 -8.14 9.22
N ARG A 48 -1.40 -8.66 10.03
CA ARG A 48 -2.30 -9.75 9.61
C ARG A 48 -3.12 -9.37 8.37
N PHE A 49 -3.73 -8.18 8.39
CA PHE A 49 -4.55 -7.72 7.27
C PHE A 49 -3.72 -7.48 6.01
N VAL A 50 -2.61 -6.76 6.14
CA VAL A 50 -1.72 -6.46 5.01
C VAL A 50 -1.12 -7.74 4.43
N PHE A 51 -0.70 -8.68 5.27
CA PHE A 51 -0.14 -9.95 4.80
C PHE A 51 -1.17 -10.80 4.03
N ALA A 52 -2.44 -10.81 4.47
CA ALA A 52 -3.50 -11.47 3.72
C ALA A 52 -3.68 -10.86 2.32
N ALA A 53 -3.73 -9.53 2.22
CA ALA A 53 -3.85 -8.83 0.93
C ALA A 53 -2.65 -9.08 0.00
N VAL A 54 -1.43 -9.09 0.56
CA VAL A 54 -0.19 -9.40 -0.19
C VAL A 54 -0.22 -10.84 -0.70
N LYS A 55 -0.59 -11.81 0.15
CA LYS A 55 -0.71 -13.23 -0.24
C LYS A 55 -1.70 -13.41 -1.38
N ASP A 56 -2.87 -12.77 -1.31
CA ASP A 56 -3.89 -12.87 -2.35
C ASP A 56 -3.42 -12.23 -3.66
N THR A 57 -2.71 -11.10 -3.59
CA THR A 57 -2.11 -10.44 -4.76
C THR A 57 -1.09 -11.34 -5.45
N ILE A 58 -0.16 -11.93 -4.68
CA ILE A 58 0.86 -12.85 -5.21
C ILE A 58 0.18 -14.06 -5.86
N LEU A 59 -0.81 -14.66 -5.18
CA LEU A 59 -1.52 -15.81 -5.73
C LEU A 59 -2.22 -15.47 -7.04
N GLN A 60 -2.93 -14.34 -7.11
CA GLN A 60 -3.61 -13.90 -8.33
C GLN A 60 -2.64 -13.63 -9.48
N LEU A 61 -1.49 -13.02 -9.21
CA LEU A 61 -0.46 -12.78 -10.23
C LEU A 61 0.07 -14.09 -10.79
N ASN A 62 0.41 -15.06 -9.93
CA ASN A 62 0.87 -16.38 -10.35
C ASN A 62 -0.21 -17.12 -11.15
N LEU A 63 -1.46 -17.13 -10.68
CA LEU A 63 -2.53 -17.83 -11.39
C LEU A 63 -2.76 -17.26 -12.81
N LYS A 64 -2.68 -15.93 -12.97
CA LYS A 64 -2.78 -15.28 -14.29
C LYS A 64 -1.60 -15.65 -15.19
N GLU A 65 -0.39 -15.68 -14.66
CA GLU A 65 0.81 -16.05 -15.43
C GLU A 65 0.74 -17.47 -15.99
N TYR A 66 0.14 -18.40 -15.23
CA TYR A 66 -0.07 -19.79 -15.66
C TYR A 66 -1.41 -20.05 -16.36
N ASN A 67 -2.17 -19.01 -16.70
CA ASN A 67 -3.51 -19.10 -17.33
C ASN A 67 -4.51 -20.00 -16.56
N LEU A 68 -4.38 -20.02 -15.23
CA LEU A 68 -5.30 -20.75 -14.35
C LEU A 68 -6.53 -19.92 -13.97
N VAL A 69 -6.49 -18.62 -14.27
CA VAL A 69 -7.59 -17.63 -14.22
C VAL A 69 -7.36 -16.51 -15.23
#